data_AF-A0A7V8WCU1-F1
#
_entry.id   AF-A0A7V8WCU1-F1
#
_cell.length_a   1.000
_cell.length_b   1.000
_cell.length_c   1.000
_cell.angle_alpha   90.00
_cell.angle_beta   90.00
_cell.angle_gamma   90.00
#
_symmetry.space_group_name_H-M   'P 1'
#
loop_
_entity.id
_entity.type
_entity.pdbx_description
1 polymer ?
#
loop_
_entity_poly.entity_id
_entity_poly.type
_entity_poly.pdbx_seq_one_letter_code
_entity_poly.pdbx_strand_id
1 'polypeptide(L)'
;MIGRRDQKVRVLQALEGAVRQFRTRETLWPLRVPNEPLVLETIVRRALEHEAARFDISTLRSRTVLHFTWDDGAWWELWMLPLGAGIKLFCDSSPEESRILASGRRDSEVDTERLFLELLAESAGEVFGIEISGGPPSRVRSSLDTSDRLLEFFVHLFEVAHMEDDVRAAGGHDSDATDFREDVERWLNKAVR
;
A
#
# COMPACT_ATOMS: atom_id res chain seq x y z
N MET A 1 28.10 -6.83 13.44
CA MET A 1 27.52 -6.09 12.30
C MET A 1 27.38 -6.95 11.02
N ILE A 2 28.28 -7.91 10.77
CA ILE A 2 28.25 -8.82 9.60
C ILE A 2 26.98 -9.72 9.55
N GLY A 3 26.55 -10.28 10.69
CA GLY A 3 25.36 -11.17 10.73
C GLY A 3 24.04 -10.53 10.31
N ARG A 4 23.80 -9.24 10.60
CA ARG A 4 22.57 -8.54 10.19
C ARG A 4 22.50 -8.32 8.67
N ARG A 5 23.66 -8.14 8.03
CA ARG A 5 23.76 -7.96 6.58
C ARG A 5 23.48 -9.29 5.86
N ASP A 6 23.98 -10.39 6.40
CA ASP A 6 23.71 -11.74 5.90
C ASP A 6 22.22 -12.13 6.02
N GLN A 7 21.61 -11.86 7.17
CA GLN A 7 20.16 -12.08 7.38
C GLN A 7 19.31 -11.32 6.37
N LYS A 8 19.59 -10.02 6.15
CA LYS A 8 18.86 -9.22 5.17
C LYS A 8 18.99 -9.79 3.76
N VAL A 9 20.18 -10.24 3.36
CA VAL A 9 20.40 -10.86 2.04
C VAL A 9 19.57 -12.14 1.87
N ARG A 10 19.57 -13.04 2.88
CA ARG A 10 18.77 -14.27 2.86
C ARG A 10 17.27 -13.98 2.73
N VAL A 11 16.77 -12.98 3.45
CA VAL A 11 15.36 -12.55 3.36
C VAL A 11 15.05 -12.00 1.96
N LEU A 12 15.90 -11.13 1.40
CA LEU A 12 15.70 -10.59 0.05
C LEU A 12 15.72 -11.69 -1.02
N GLN A 13 16.59 -12.69 -0.90
CA GLN A 13 16.60 -13.86 -1.80
C GLN A 13 15.32 -14.70 -1.68
N ALA A 14 14.82 -14.89 -0.46
CA ALA A 14 13.55 -15.60 -0.24
C ALA A 14 12.37 -14.83 -0.85
N LEU A 15 12.36 -13.50 -0.75
CA LEU A 15 11.36 -12.64 -1.39
C LEU A 15 11.42 -12.74 -2.91
N GLU A 16 12.60 -12.70 -3.52
CA GLU A 16 12.77 -12.92 -4.96
C GLU A 16 12.25 -14.28 -5.41
N GLY A 17 12.46 -15.33 -4.60
CA GLY A 17 11.90 -16.66 -4.83
C GLY A 17 10.37 -16.68 -4.76
N ALA A 18 9.78 -16.00 -3.79
CA ALA A 18 8.33 -15.93 -3.59
C ALA A 18 7.63 -15.23 -4.76
N VAL A 19 8.20 -14.14 -5.28
CA VAL A 19 7.64 -13.34 -6.37
C VAL A 19 7.51 -14.13 -7.68
N ARG A 20 8.31 -15.18 -7.88
CA ARG A 20 8.17 -16.07 -9.04
C ARG A 20 6.82 -16.79 -9.10
N GLN A 21 6.11 -16.86 -7.99
CA GLN A 21 4.78 -17.45 -7.89
C GLN A 21 3.67 -16.48 -8.31
N PHE A 22 3.98 -15.18 -8.42
CA PHE A 22 2.99 -14.16 -8.75
C PHE A 22 2.53 -14.34 -10.18
N ARG A 23 1.23 -14.23 -10.38
CA ARG A 23 0.60 -14.47 -11.68
C ARG A 23 0.50 -13.16 -12.44
N THR A 24 0.73 -13.25 -13.74
CA THR A 24 0.33 -12.18 -14.66
C THR A 24 -1.17 -12.32 -14.90
N ARG A 25 -1.91 -11.23 -14.69
CA ARG A 25 -3.28 -11.07 -15.16
C ARG A 25 -3.27 -9.97 -16.21
N GLU A 26 -3.92 -10.18 -17.35
CA GLU A 26 -3.88 -9.20 -18.46
C GLU A 26 -4.36 -7.82 -18.02
N THR A 27 -5.40 -7.77 -17.19
CA THR A 27 -5.97 -6.54 -16.62
C THR A 27 -5.06 -5.80 -15.65
N LEU A 28 -4.04 -6.47 -15.09
CA LEU A 28 -3.12 -5.89 -14.11
C LEU A 28 -1.71 -5.68 -14.68
N TRP A 29 -1.46 -6.07 -15.93
CA TRP A 29 -0.12 -5.96 -16.52
C TRP A 29 0.34 -4.49 -16.55
N PRO A 30 1.60 -4.17 -16.21
CA PRO A 30 2.73 -5.07 -15.91
C PRO A 30 2.93 -5.43 -14.43
N LEU A 31 1.94 -5.20 -13.57
CA LEU A 31 1.95 -5.73 -12.20
C LEU A 31 1.72 -7.25 -12.22
N ARG A 32 2.28 -7.90 -11.21
CA ARG A 32 1.97 -9.29 -10.88
C ARG A 32 1.51 -9.35 -9.45
N VAL A 33 0.44 -10.10 -9.20
CA VAL A 33 -0.22 -10.21 -7.91
C VAL A 33 -0.22 -11.69 -7.51
N PRO A 34 0.01 -12.03 -6.23
CA PRO A 34 -0.23 -13.38 -5.74
C PRO A 34 -1.74 -13.71 -5.79
N ASN A 35 -2.12 -14.96 -5.53
CA ASN A 35 -3.55 -15.30 -5.41
C ASN A 35 -4.19 -14.66 -4.17
N GLU A 36 -3.42 -14.61 -3.08
CA GLU A 36 -3.74 -13.95 -1.82
C GLU A 36 -2.48 -13.20 -1.35
N PRO A 37 -2.62 -12.08 -0.62
CA PRO A 37 -1.48 -11.36 -0.04
C PRO A 37 -0.54 -12.29 0.72
N LEU A 38 0.77 -12.15 0.49
CA LEU A 38 1.74 -12.98 1.21
C LEU A 38 2.15 -12.33 2.52
N VAL A 39 1.94 -13.02 3.64
CA VAL A 39 2.40 -12.56 4.96
C VAL A 39 3.93 -12.53 5.02
N LEU A 40 4.51 -11.35 5.22
CA LEU A 40 5.94 -11.10 5.14
C LEU A 40 6.71 -11.82 6.26
N GLU A 41 6.13 -11.85 7.46
CA GLU A 41 6.65 -12.57 8.63
C GLU A 41 6.82 -14.06 8.34
N THR A 42 5.93 -14.66 7.53
CA THR A 42 6.03 -16.07 7.14
C THR A 42 7.25 -16.31 6.25
N ILE A 43 7.54 -15.40 5.32
CA ILE A 43 8.72 -15.49 4.44
C ILE A 43 10.00 -15.32 5.26
N VAL A 44 10.04 -14.32 6.15
CA VAL A 44 11.18 -14.08 7.05
C VAL A 44 11.45 -15.29 7.95
N ARG A 45 10.40 -15.87 8.54
CA ARG A 45 10.51 -17.06 9.40
C ARG A 45 11.06 -18.26 8.65
N ARG A 46 10.62 -18.49 7.41
CA ARG A 46 11.15 -19.56 6.56
C ARG A 46 12.61 -19.31 6.16
N ALA A 47 12.99 -18.06 5.89
CA ALA A 47 14.33 -17.72 5.45
C ALA A 47 15.38 -17.79 6.58
N LEU A 48 14.98 -17.40 7.80
CA LEU A 48 15.88 -17.19 8.93
C LEU A 48 15.71 -18.20 10.08
N GLU A 49 14.66 -19.01 10.06
CA GLU A 49 14.34 -19.99 11.11
C GLU A 49 14.38 -19.35 12.52
N HIS A 50 15.21 -19.88 13.42
CA HIS A 50 15.38 -19.40 14.80
C HIS A 50 15.89 -17.95 14.89
N GLU A 51 16.53 -17.43 13.84
CA GLU A 51 17.03 -16.05 13.82
C GLU A 51 15.94 -15.02 13.51
N ALA A 52 14.77 -15.46 13.01
CA ALA A 52 13.70 -14.57 12.56
C ALA A 52 13.18 -13.64 13.66
N ALA A 53 13.14 -14.10 14.90
CA ALA A 53 12.64 -13.32 16.04
C ALA A 53 13.46 -12.04 16.33
N ARG A 54 14.68 -11.93 15.79
CA ARG A 54 15.57 -10.77 15.94
C ARG A 54 15.61 -9.91 14.68
N PHE A 55 14.93 -10.31 13.62
CA PHE A 55 14.94 -9.60 12.36
C PHE A 55 13.86 -8.53 12.36
N ASP A 56 14.30 -7.28 12.19
CA ASP A 56 13.41 -6.13 12.09
C ASP A 56 12.97 -5.93 10.64
N ILE A 57 11.69 -6.23 10.36
CA ILE A 57 11.07 -6.15 9.03
C ILE A 57 11.09 -4.72 8.49
N SER A 58 11.00 -3.70 9.36
CA SER A 58 11.04 -2.31 8.94
C SER A 58 12.33 -1.96 8.19
N THR A 59 13.40 -2.72 8.41
CA THR A 59 14.68 -2.55 7.71
C THR A 59 14.64 -2.93 6.22
N LEU A 60 13.59 -3.64 5.78
CA LEU A 60 13.34 -3.94 4.36
C LEU A 60 12.72 -2.76 3.62
N ARG A 61 12.01 -1.88 4.34
CA ARG A 61 11.32 -0.74 3.78
C ARG A 61 12.31 0.24 3.17
N SER A 62 12.06 0.60 1.91
CA SER A 62 12.80 1.67 1.24
C SER A 62 12.08 3.01 1.33
N ARG A 63 10.75 3.01 1.17
CA ARG A 63 9.91 4.21 1.15
C ARG A 63 8.49 3.85 1.58
N THR A 64 7.89 4.70 2.40
CA THR A 64 6.43 4.71 2.63
C THR A 64 5.78 5.55 1.53
N VAL A 65 4.74 5.01 0.90
CA VAL A 65 3.97 5.65 -0.17
C VAL A 65 2.76 6.37 0.40
N LEU A 66 1.97 5.66 1.21
CA LEU A 66 0.79 6.18 1.91
C LEU A 66 0.85 5.73 3.37
N HIS A 67 0.40 6.57 4.27
CA HIS A 67 0.21 6.23 5.68
C HIS A 67 -1.05 6.91 6.19
N PHE A 68 -1.96 6.10 6.71
CA PHE A 68 -3.27 6.50 7.19
C PHE A 68 -3.35 6.25 8.69
N THR A 69 -4.02 7.16 9.39
CA THR A 69 -4.37 7.00 10.80
C THR A 69 -5.83 7.40 11.00
N TRP A 70 -6.54 6.65 11.83
CA TRP A 70 -7.92 6.92 12.24
C TRP A 70 -7.97 7.44 13.69
N ASP A 71 -9.13 7.95 14.09
CA ASP A 71 -9.31 8.60 15.40
C ASP A 71 -9.18 7.63 16.59
N ASP A 72 -9.41 6.35 16.36
CA ASP A 72 -9.20 5.28 17.34
C ASP A 72 -7.72 4.86 17.49
N GLY A 73 -6.83 5.45 16.68
CA GLY A 73 -5.40 5.13 16.65
C GLY A 73 -5.03 3.94 15.76
N ALA A 74 -6.01 3.32 15.08
CA ALA A 74 -5.72 2.36 14.02
C ALA A 74 -4.91 3.04 12.92
N TRP A 75 -4.05 2.25 12.26
CA TRP A 75 -3.21 2.75 11.18
C TRP A 75 -3.01 1.70 10.11
N TRP A 76 -2.76 2.18 8.90
CA TRP A 76 -2.40 1.38 7.76
C TRP A 76 -1.35 2.12 6.96
N GLU A 77 -0.38 1.40 6.41
CA GLU A 77 0.63 2.02 5.55
C GLU A 77 0.92 1.18 4.32
N LEU A 78 1.00 1.85 3.19
CA LEU A 78 1.53 1.31 1.94
C LEU A 78 2.99 1.69 1.83
N TRP A 79 3.85 0.74 1.52
CA TRP A 79 5.27 0.97 1.36
C TRP A 79 5.87 0.06 0.29
N MET A 80 7.09 0.40 -0.14
CA MET A 80 7.80 -0.33 -1.17
C MET A 80 9.16 -0.81 -0.71
N LEU A 81 9.58 -1.93 -1.29
CA LEU A 81 10.96 -2.39 -1.24
C LEU A 81 11.47 -2.81 -2.63
N PRO A 82 12.66 -2.34 -3.04
CA PRO A 82 13.30 -2.84 -4.24
C PRO A 82 13.96 -4.20 -3.95
N LEU A 83 13.82 -5.13 -4.88
CA LEU A 83 14.58 -6.38 -4.92
C LEU A 83 15.72 -6.30 -5.93
N GLY A 84 16.47 -7.38 -6.13
CA GLY A 84 17.36 -7.52 -7.28
C GLY A 84 16.59 -7.55 -8.62
N ALA A 85 17.34 -7.70 -9.72
CA ALA A 85 16.79 -7.90 -11.07
C ALA A 85 15.74 -6.87 -11.53
N GLY A 86 15.80 -5.63 -11.03
CA GLY A 86 14.85 -4.59 -11.43
C GLY A 86 13.45 -4.71 -10.80
N ILE A 87 13.20 -5.63 -9.88
CA ILE A 87 11.86 -5.81 -9.27
C ILE A 87 11.65 -4.82 -8.11
N LYS A 88 10.41 -4.36 -7.92
CA LYS A 88 9.93 -3.73 -6.69
C LYS A 88 8.70 -4.46 -6.16
N LEU A 89 8.56 -4.51 -4.84
CA LEU A 89 7.36 -5.00 -4.18
C LEU A 89 6.57 -3.84 -3.58
N PHE A 90 5.26 -3.97 -3.68
CA PHE A 90 4.28 -3.18 -2.96
C PHE A 90 3.82 -4.00 -1.77
N CYS A 91 3.95 -3.42 -0.59
CA CYS A 91 3.64 -4.05 0.67
C CYS A 91 2.75 -3.13 1.48
N ASP A 92 1.87 -3.71 2.29
CA ASP A 92 1.20 -2.98 3.34
C ASP A 92 1.61 -3.47 4.72
N SER A 93 1.34 -2.63 5.72
CA SER A 93 1.45 -2.99 7.13
C SER A 93 0.27 -2.40 7.90
N SER A 94 -0.18 -3.16 8.88
CA SER A 94 -1.14 -2.76 9.92
C SER A 94 -0.56 -3.16 11.29
N PRO A 95 -1.24 -2.87 12.41
CA PRO A 95 -0.87 -3.41 13.71
C PRO A 95 -0.80 -4.94 13.76
N GLU A 96 -1.52 -5.63 12.88
CA GLU A 96 -1.68 -7.09 12.92
C GLU A 96 -0.63 -7.81 12.08
N GLU A 97 -0.34 -7.32 10.87
CA GLU A 97 0.54 -8.01 9.93
C GLU A 97 1.15 -7.07 8.88
N SER A 98 2.23 -7.53 8.23
CA SER A 98 2.75 -6.94 7.01
C SER A 98 2.60 -7.90 5.84
N ARG A 99 2.07 -7.43 4.71
CA ARG A 99 1.81 -8.30 3.55
C ARG A 99 2.47 -7.78 2.29
N ILE A 100 2.73 -8.69 1.37
CA ILE A 100 3.15 -8.39 0.00
C ILE A 100 1.92 -8.46 -0.89
N LEU A 101 1.60 -7.32 -1.51
CA LEU A 101 0.40 -7.14 -2.31
C LEU A 101 0.65 -7.36 -3.79
N ALA A 102 1.77 -6.86 -4.30
CA ALA A 102 2.10 -6.95 -5.72
C ALA A 102 3.59 -6.81 -5.97
N SER A 103 4.01 -7.17 -7.18
CA SER A 103 5.32 -6.86 -7.72
C SER A 103 5.19 -6.06 -9.01
N GLY A 104 6.13 -5.15 -9.24
CA GLY A 104 6.29 -4.41 -10.48
C GLY A 104 7.74 -4.40 -10.94
N ARG A 105 7.95 -4.07 -12.21
CA ARG A 105 9.28 -3.88 -12.80
C ARG A 105 9.68 -2.41 -12.77
N ARG A 106 10.91 -2.11 -12.35
CA ARG A 106 11.52 -0.77 -12.37
C ARG A 106 11.89 -0.32 -13.77
N ASP A 107 12.16 -1.26 -14.66
CA ASP A 107 12.51 -1.03 -16.06
C ASP A 107 11.30 -1.16 -17.00
N SER A 108 10.08 -1.10 -16.46
CA SER A 108 8.88 -1.07 -17.29
C SER A 108 8.72 0.29 -17.95
N GLU A 109 8.24 0.30 -19.20
CA GLU A 109 7.82 1.53 -19.90
C GLU A 109 6.63 2.20 -19.20
N VAL A 110 5.87 1.44 -18.40
CA VAL A 110 4.77 1.93 -17.56
C VAL A 110 5.29 2.20 -16.15
N ASP A 111 4.91 3.36 -15.59
CA ASP A 111 5.12 3.62 -14.17
C ASP A 111 4.24 2.68 -13.33
N THR A 112 4.83 1.56 -12.92
CA THR A 112 4.16 0.54 -12.12
C THR A 112 3.74 1.03 -10.74
N GLU A 113 4.32 2.10 -10.19
CA GLU A 113 3.84 2.65 -8.93
C GLU A 113 2.57 3.47 -9.13
N ARG A 114 2.54 4.31 -10.17
CA ARG A 114 1.32 5.01 -10.55
C ARG A 114 0.19 4.03 -10.85
N LEU A 115 0.44 3.02 -11.69
CA LEU A 115 -0.55 2.00 -12.02
C LEU A 115 -1.05 1.24 -10.78
N PHE A 116 -0.15 0.92 -9.82
CA PHE A 116 -0.55 0.27 -8.59
C PHE A 116 -1.55 1.12 -7.79
N LEU A 117 -1.30 2.42 -7.68
CA LEU A 117 -2.16 3.35 -6.95
C LEU A 117 -3.50 3.59 -7.65
N GLU A 118 -3.49 3.68 -8.98
CA GLU A 118 -4.73 3.75 -9.79
C GLU A 118 -5.60 2.53 -9.53
N LEU A 119 -5.05 1.32 -9.67
CA LEU A 119 -5.78 0.08 -9.42
C LEU A 119 -6.20 -0.09 -7.95
N LEU A 120 -5.41 0.41 -7.00
CA LEU A 120 -5.76 0.40 -5.59
C LEU A 120 -7.01 1.25 -5.34
N ALA A 121 -7.08 2.44 -5.92
CA ALA A 121 -8.24 3.32 -5.80
C ALA A 121 -9.46 2.75 -6.54
N GLU A 122 -9.30 2.31 -7.78
CA GLU A 122 -10.38 1.80 -8.64
C GLU A 122 -11.02 0.50 -8.14
N SER A 123 -10.37 -0.22 -7.23
CA SER A 123 -10.88 -1.48 -6.67
C SER A 123 -11.06 -1.47 -5.16
N ALA A 124 -10.80 -0.35 -4.49
CA ALA A 124 -10.65 -0.28 -3.03
C ALA A 124 -9.71 -1.38 -2.45
N GLY A 125 -8.74 -1.83 -3.26
CA GLY A 125 -7.77 -2.87 -2.94
C GLY A 125 -8.16 -4.30 -3.29
N GLU A 126 -9.38 -4.56 -3.76
CA GLU A 126 -9.90 -5.92 -4.00
C GLU A 126 -8.99 -6.72 -4.94
N VAL A 127 -8.47 -6.08 -6.01
CA VAL A 127 -7.60 -6.76 -6.98
C VAL A 127 -6.28 -7.24 -6.38
N PHE A 128 -5.87 -6.69 -5.25
CA PHE A 128 -4.69 -7.07 -4.47
C PHE A 128 -5.02 -7.99 -3.30
N GLY A 129 -6.29 -8.36 -3.11
CA GLY A 129 -6.75 -9.20 -2.01
C GLY A 129 -6.79 -8.49 -0.66
N ILE A 130 -6.93 -7.16 -0.66
CA ILE A 130 -7.23 -6.37 0.54
C ILE A 130 -8.56 -5.64 0.34
N GLU A 131 -9.14 -5.16 1.43
CA GLU A 131 -10.35 -4.34 1.41
C GLU A 131 -10.13 -3.14 2.32
N ILE A 132 -10.32 -1.94 1.79
CA ILE A 132 -10.25 -0.72 2.59
C ILE A 132 -11.60 -0.54 3.30
N SER A 133 -11.55 -0.53 4.64
CA SER A 133 -12.72 -0.35 5.51
C SER A 133 -12.41 0.67 6.61
N GLY A 134 -13.44 1.11 7.35
CA GLY A 134 -13.27 2.00 8.52
C GLY A 134 -13.47 3.49 8.27
N GLY A 135 -14.12 3.87 7.17
CA GLY A 135 -14.36 5.27 6.80
C GLY A 135 -13.07 6.03 6.44
N PRO A 136 -13.17 7.33 6.13
CA PRO A 136 -12.03 8.12 5.69
C PRO A 136 -11.05 8.35 6.85
N PRO A 137 -9.73 8.19 6.64
CA PRO A 137 -8.75 8.39 7.71
C PRO A 137 -8.73 9.84 8.20
N SER A 138 -8.44 10.03 9.48
CA SER A 138 -8.35 11.38 10.07
C SER A 138 -7.00 12.04 9.83
N ARG A 139 -5.97 11.26 9.52
CA ARG A 139 -4.65 11.75 9.08
C ARG A 139 -4.10 10.97 7.90
N VAL A 140 -3.55 11.69 6.92
CA VAL A 140 -2.88 11.13 5.74
C VAL A 140 -1.48 11.70 5.63
N ARG A 141 -0.50 10.81 5.43
CA ARG A 141 0.84 11.17 4.94
C ARG A 141 1.09 10.44 3.63
N SER A 142 1.67 11.15 2.68
CA SER A 142 1.94 10.61 1.36
C SER A 142 3.30 11.07 0.85
N SER A 143 3.99 10.20 0.11
CA SER A 143 5.19 10.58 -0.63
C SER A 143 4.89 10.95 -2.08
N LEU A 144 3.61 11.10 -2.46
CA LEU A 144 3.20 11.50 -3.80
C LEU A 144 3.52 12.97 -4.05
N ASP A 145 3.98 13.23 -5.27
CA ASP A 145 4.70 14.44 -5.64
C ASP A 145 3.75 15.64 -5.90
N THR A 146 2.44 15.39 -6.04
CA THR A 146 1.42 16.42 -6.32
C THR A 146 0.14 16.22 -5.51
N SER A 147 -0.43 17.33 -5.05
CA SER A 147 -1.73 17.38 -4.35
C SER A 147 -2.86 16.82 -5.23
N ASP A 148 -2.85 17.15 -6.52
CA ASP A 148 -3.93 16.75 -7.44
C ASP A 148 -3.99 15.24 -7.61
N ARG A 149 -2.83 14.56 -7.71
CA ARG A 149 -2.80 13.09 -7.79
C ARG A 149 -3.32 12.44 -6.51
N LEU A 150 -3.03 13.03 -5.36
CA LEU A 150 -3.53 12.55 -4.09
C LEU A 150 -5.05 12.76 -3.98
N LEU A 151 -5.56 13.90 -4.46
CA LEU A 151 -6.99 14.18 -4.55
C LEU A 151 -7.70 13.18 -5.45
N GLU A 152 -7.27 12.99 -6.70
CA GLU A 152 -7.87 12.00 -7.61
C GLU A 152 -7.88 10.59 -7.02
N PHE A 153 -6.77 10.20 -6.39
CA PHE A 153 -6.67 8.91 -5.71
C PHE A 153 -7.78 8.73 -4.68
N PHE A 154 -8.03 9.72 -3.83
CA PHE A 154 -9.05 9.63 -2.79
C PHE A 154 -10.47 9.77 -3.32
N VAL A 155 -10.70 10.56 -4.38
CA VAL A 155 -12.01 10.61 -5.04
C VAL A 155 -12.39 9.22 -5.51
N HIS A 156 -11.55 8.59 -6.32
CA HIS A 156 -11.83 7.23 -6.82
C HIS A 156 -11.95 6.21 -5.69
N LEU A 157 -11.02 6.24 -4.72
CA LEU A 157 -11.04 5.30 -3.61
C LEU A 157 -12.35 5.38 -2.83
N PHE A 158 -12.81 6.58 -2.50
CA PHE A 158 -14.00 6.75 -1.68
C PHE A 158 -15.30 6.51 -2.45
N GLU A 159 -15.35 6.81 -3.75
CA GLU A 159 -16.50 6.43 -4.61
C GLU A 159 -16.63 4.91 -4.68
N VAL A 160 -15.52 4.21 -4.94
CA VAL A 160 -15.52 2.74 -5.05
C VAL A 160 -15.80 2.07 -3.71
N ALA A 161 -15.28 2.64 -2.62
CA ALA A 161 -15.53 2.15 -1.26
C ALA A 161 -16.87 2.61 -0.67
N HIS A 162 -17.68 3.37 -1.42
CA HIS A 162 -18.97 3.90 -0.99
C HIS A 162 -18.92 4.71 0.32
N MET A 163 -17.90 5.58 0.45
CA MET A 163 -17.62 6.37 1.66
C MET A 163 -18.10 7.83 1.56
N GLU A 164 -18.97 8.17 0.61
CA GLU A 164 -19.32 9.56 0.32
C GLU A 164 -19.93 10.29 1.52
N ASP A 165 -20.85 9.62 2.22
CA ASP A 165 -21.50 10.17 3.41
C ASP A 165 -20.53 10.33 4.59
N ASP A 166 -19.59 9.39 4.76
CA ASP A 166 -18.57 9.45 5.80
C ASP A 166 -17.57 10.59 5.53
N VAL A 167 -17.20 10.81 4.27
CA VAL A 167 -16.33 11.93 3.85
C VAL A 167 -17.01 13.28 4.12
N ARG A 168 -18.30 13.42 3.79
CA ARG A 168 -19.09 14.63 4.10
C ARG A 168 -19.12 14.90 5.60
N ALA A 169 -19.41 13.88 6.40
CA ALA A 169 -19.43 13.98 7.86
C ALA A 169 -18.05 14.38 8.42
N ALA A 170 -16.98 13.76 7.94
CA ALA A 170 -15.61 14.05 8.38
C ALA A 170 -15.13 15.46 7.96
N GLY A 171 -15.61 15.95 6.81
CA GLY A 171 -15.36 17.28 6.26
C GLY A 171 -16.05 18.42 7.02
N GLY A 172 -17.01 18.12 7.89
CA GLY A 172 -17.60 19.08 8.83
C GLY A 172 -18.70 19.98 8.25
N HIS A 173 -19.46 19.51 7.25
CA HIS A 173 -20.62 20.25 6.73
C HIS A 173 -21.80 19.35 6.37
N ASP A 174 -22.99 19.95 6.52
CA ASP A 174 -24.32 19.46 6.13
C ASP A 174 -24.69 20.03 4.74
N SER A 175 -23.73 20.07 3.81
CA SER A 175 -23.88 20.83 2.56
C SER A 175 -24.59 20.04 1.47
N ASP A 176 -25.53 20.71 0.79
CA ASP A 176 -26.07 20.38 -0.55
C ASP A 176 -24.98 20.42 -1.67
N ALA A 177 -23.70 20.20 -1.34
CA ALA A 177 -22.63 20.14 -2.32
C ALA A 177 -22.87 18.95 -3.24
N THR A 178 -23.22 19.22 -4.50
CA THR A 178 -23.45 18.18 -5.50
C THR A 178 -22.16 17.56 -6.02
N ASP A 179 -21.00 18.16 -5.75
CA ASP A 179 -19.69 17.69 -6.26
C ASP A 179 -18.89 16.99 -5.16
N PHE A 180 -18.81 15.66 -5.27
CA PHE A 180 -18.05 14.83 -4.34
C PHE A 180 -16.55 15.18 -4.30
N ARG A 181 -16.01 15.68 -5.41
CA ARG A 181 -14.60 16.09 -5.47
C ARG A 181 -14.29 17.20 -4.47
N GLU A 182 -15.18 18.19 -4.33
CA GLU A 182 -15.01 19.29 -3.37
C GLU A 182 -15.05 18.80 -1.92
N ASP A 183 -15.86 17.78 -1.63
CA ASP A 183 -15.93 17.16 -0.31
C ASP A 183 -14.62 16.45 0.03
N VAL A 184 -14.05 15.69 -0.93
CA VAL A 184 -12.75 15.04 -0.76
C VAL A 184 -11.62 16.06 -0.62
N GLU A 185 -11.61 17.14 -1.40
CA GLU A 185 -10.60 18.19 -1.29
C GLU A 185 -10.62 18.85 0.10
N ARG A 186 -11.81 19.14 0.61
CA ARG A 186 -11.99 19.71 1.96
C ARG A 186 -11.51 18.75 3.04
N TRP A 187 -11.89 17.48 2.95
CA TRP A 187 -11.42 16.44 3.86
C TRP A 187 -9.88 16.29 3.81
N LEU A 188 -9.29 16.22 2.62
CA LEU A 188 -7.86 16.02 2.43
C LEU A 188 -7.04 17.18 3.02
N ASN A 189 -7.53 18.41 2.84
CA ASN A 189 -6.93 19.61 3.44
C ASN A 189 -6.91 19.59 4.97
N LYS A 190 -7.84 18.86 5.61
CA LYS A 190 -7.85 18.62 7.05
C LYS A 190 -6.94 17.44 7.42
N ALA A 191 -6.98 16.35 6.66
CA ALA A 191 -6.27 15.11 6.97
C ALA A 191 -4.74 15.19 6.75
N VAL A 192 -4.26 16.07 5.87
CA VAL A 192 -2.81 16.23 5.61
C VAL A 192 -2.12 17.15 6.63
N ARG A 193 -2.87 17.88 7.46
CA ARG A 193 -2.33 18.77 8.50
C ARG A 193 -1.80 18.00 9.71
#